data_AF-A0A1F6G2D5-F1
#
_entry.id   AF-A0A1F6G2D5-F1
#
_cell.length_a   1.000
_cell.length_b   1.000
_cell.length_c   1.000
_cell.angle_alpha   90.00
_cell.angle_beta   90.00
_cell.angle_gamma   90.00
#
_symmetry.space_group_name_H-M   'P 1'
#
loop_
_entity.id
_entity.type
_entity.pdbx_description
1 polymer ?
#
loop_
_entity_poly.entity_id
_entity_poly.type
_entity_poly.pdbx_seq_one_letter_code
_entity_poly.pdbx_strand_id
1 'polypeptide(L)'
;MKRGTLSNPIFLIVGVPLLFLVVVGLIGYTPNLFVHPKHDFLYVTMNNYNYYGNDNTNFYVGDGQLKAYQDPRSLPPLSNQTPETDADRRIRSLQSMQLNLFDVSDWKSRPISFEDAQELRYDPASVSPDGYSIERSQSADGFFPFFFIDGGRGEFVIRKGLGSRTLPISNDYYSYRGSGLVGWVIE
;
A
#
# COMPACT_ATOMS: atom_id res chain seq x y z
N MET A 1 -26.70 37.58 41.67
CA MET A 1 -26.20 36.68 40.61
C MET A 1 -26.30 37.41 39.27
N LYS A 2 -25.17 37.77 38.65
CA LYS A 2 -25.16 38.33 37.29
C LYS A 2 -25.47 37.21 36.30
N ARG A 3 -26.65 37.23 35.66
CA ARG A 3 -26.95 36.37 34.51
C ARG A 3 -26.04 36.83 33.37
N GLY A 4 -25.04 36.03 33.03
CA GLY A 4 -24.24 36.23 31.82
C GLY A 4 -25.16 36.10 30.62
N THR A 5 -25.56 37.23 30.05
CA THR A 5 -26.27 37.29 28.78
C THR A 5 -25.32 36.78 27.69
N LEU A 6 -25.61 35.60 27.13
CA LEU A 6 -25.05 35.19 25.84
C LEU A 6 -25.46 36.27 24.83
N SER A 7 -24.51 37.13 24.47
CA SER A 7 -24.76 38.42 23.81
C SER A 7 -25.16 38.33 22.34
N ASN A 8 -25.46 37.14 21.79
CA ASN A 8 -26.12 37.03 20.49
C ASN A 8 -26.64 35.60 20.24
N PRO A 9 -27.94 35.31 20.46
CA PRO A 9 -28.51 33.98 20.21
C PRO A 9 -28.42 33.57 18.73
N ILE A 10 -28.32 34.54 17.81
CA ILE A 10 -28.12 34.32 16.37
C ILE A 10 -26.79 33.60 16.09
N PHE A 11 -25.74 33.88 16.87
CA PHE A 11 -24.44 33.21 16.71
C PHE A 11 -24.53 31.71 17.06
N LEU A 12 -25.36 31.35 18.04
CA LEU A 12 -25.59 29.94 18.36
C LEU A 12 -26.46 29.25 17.29
N ILE A 13 -27.47 29.94 16.76
CA ILE A 13 -28.41 29.38 15.77
C ILE A 13 -27.77 29.24 14.39
N VAL A 14 -26.93 30.20 13.98
CA VAL A 14 -26.33 30.23 12.64
C VAL A 14 -24.85 29.86 12.69
N GLY A 15 -24.12 30.36 13.67
CA GLY A 15 -22.66 30.15 13.76
C GLY A 15 -22.28 28.71 14.08
N VAL A 16 -23.02 28.00 14.95
CA VAL A 16 -22.72 26.60 15.26
C VAL A 16 -22.96 25.67 14.05
N PRO A 17 -24.10 25.72 13.34
CA PRO A 17 -24.29 24.92 12.12
C PRO A 17 -23.30 25.27 11.02
N LEU A 18 -22.97 26.55 10.84
CA LEU A 18 -21.99 26.97 9.84
C LEU A 18 -20.59 26.45 10.18
N LEU A 19 -20.18 26.54 11.45
CA LEU A 19 -18.92 25.99 11.94
C LEU A 19 -18.88 24.47 11.74
N PHE A 20 -20.00 23.78 12.02
CA PHE A 20 -20.11 22.34 11.79
C PHE A 20 -19.92 21.99 10.31
N LEU A 21 -20.56 22.72 9.38
CA LEU A 21 -20.36 22.53 7.94
C LEU A 21 -18.90 22.77 7.51
N VAL A 22 -18.24 23.78 8.07
CA VAL A 22 -16.82 24.05 7.79
C VAL A 22 -15.95 22.92 8.34
N VAL A 23 -16.18 22.45 9.56
CA VAL A 23 -15.41 21.34 10.17
C VAL A 23 -15.63 20.04 9.40
N VAL A 24 -16.87 19.71 9.04
CA VAL A 24 -17.19 18.52 8.23
C VAL A 24 -16.60 18.64 6.83
N GLY A 25 -16.67 19.81 6.21
CA GLY A 25 -16.07 20.07 4.90
C GLY A 25 -14.55 19.94 4.95
N LEU A 26 -13.91 20.51 5.97
CA LEU A 26 -12.48 20.34 6.17
C LEU A 26 -12.14 18.85 6.34
N ILE A 27 -12.80 18.13 7.24
CA ILE A 27 -12.51 16.70 7.48
C ILE A 27 -12.77 15.83 6.24
N GLY A 28 -13.85 16.08 5.49
CA GLY A 28 -14.20 15.28 4.31
C GLY A 28 -13.29 15.50 3.10
N TYR A 29 -12.77 16.71 2.92
CA TYR A 29 -11.93 17.06 1.76
C TYR A 29 -10.42 17.11 2.05
N THR A 30 -10.00 17.04 3.32
CA THR A 30 -8.57 17.09 3.69
C THR A 30 -7.72 15.82 3.48
N PRO A 31 -8.22 14.57 3.42
CA PRO A 31 -7.35 13.39 3.48
C PRO A 31 -6.25 13.39 2.40
N ASN A 32 -6.58 13.85 1.19
CA ASN A 32 -5.66 13.86 0.04
C ASN A 32 -4.65 15.03 0.02
N LEU A 33 -4.92 16.12 0.75
CA LEU A 33 -4.08 17.33 0.72
C LEU A 33 -2.85 17.25 1.64
N PHE A 34 -2.75 16.23 2.49
CA PHE A 34 -1.68 16.08 3.47
C PHE A 34 -0.81 14.84 3.26
N VAL A 35 -1.02 14.10 2.16
CA VAL A 35 -0.24 12.91 1.81
C VAL A 35 0.78 13.26 0.73
N HIS A 36 1.99 13.55 1.20
CA HIS A 36 3.17 13.87 0.40
C HIS A 36 4.33 12.93 0.79
N PRO A 37 4.28 11.65 0.40
CA PRO A 37 5.41 10.74 0.57
C PRO A 37 6.59 11.23 -0.28
N LYS A 38 7.79 11.07 0.27
CA LYS A 38 9.05 11.47 -0.38
C LYS A 38 9.85 10.30 -0.93
N HIS A 39 9.54 9.09 -0.49
CA HIS A 39 10.27 7.89 -0.85
C HIS A 39 9.44 7.04 -1.82
N ASP A 40 10.04 6.73 -2.96
CA ASP A 40 9.59 5.67 -3.83
C ASP A 40 9.61 4.33 -3.09
N PHE A 41 8.89 3.34 -3.61
CA PHE A 41 8.91 2.01 -3.02
C PHE A 41 8.89 0.91 -4.07
N LEU A 42 9.59 -0.16 -3.75
CA LEU A 42 9.64 -1.38 -4.56
C LEU A 42 8.61 -2.36 -4.02
N TYR A 43 7.85 -2.97 -4.93
CA TYR A 43 6.87 -3.98 -4.56
C TYR A 43 6.74 -5.07 -5.64
N VAL A 44 6.12 -6.18 -5.26
CA VAL A 44 5.92 -7.36 -6.11
C VAL A 44 4.44 -7.57 -6.40
N THR A 45 4.11 -7.80 -7.66
CA THR A 45 2.81 -8.33 -8.11
C THR A 45 2.98 -9.74 -8.69
N MET A 46 1.89 -10.49 -8.76
CA MET A 46 1.89 -11.82 -9.38
C MET A 46 0.70 -11.96 -10.32
N ASN A 47 0.94 -12.49 -11.52
CA ASN A 47 -0.09 -12.60 -12.55
C ASN A 47 -0.89 -13.93 -12.52
N ASN A 48 -0.75 -14.77 -11.49
CA ASN A 48 -1.35 -16.11 -11.49
C ASN A 48 -2.04 -16.50 -10.17
N TYR A 49 -3.25 -17.05 -10.30
CA TYR A 49 -4.13 -17.48 -9.20
C TYR A 49 -3.81 -18.89 -8.66
N ASN A 50 -2.94 -19.66 -9.30
CA ASN A 50 -2.59 -21.01 -8.88
C ASN A 50 -1.52 -21.00 -7.78
N TYR A 51 -1.91 -20.55 -6.59
CA TYR A 51 -1.08 -20.56 -5.40
C TYR A 51 -0.99 -21.97 -4.81
N TYR A 52 0.18 -22.59 -4.96
CA TYR A 52 0.60 -23.74 -4.17
C TYR A 52 1.84 -23.36 -3.36
N GLY A 53 1.64 -23.09 -2.08
CA GLY A 53 2.72 -22.98 -1.11
C GLY A 53 2.71 -21.68 -0.34
N ASN A 54 2.32 -21.76 0.93
CA ASN A 54 2.81 -20.87 1.97
C ASN A 54 4.30 -20.64 1.77
N ASP A 55 4.69 -19.37 1.71
CA ASP A 55 6.00 -18.84 2.11
C ASP A 55 6.75 -18.11 0.99
N ASN A 56 6.78 -16.79 1.22
CA ASN A 56 7.83 -15.84 0.94
C ASN A 56 7.93 -15.29 -0.49
N THR A 57 7.85 -13.97 -0.56
CA THR A 57 8.36 -13.19 -1.68
C THR A 57 9.79 -13.64 -1.96
N ASN A 58 10.09 -14.02 -3.21
CA ASN A 58 11.44 -14.42 -3.60
C ASN A 58 12.47 -13.32 -3.33
N PHE A 59 11.99 -12.08 -3.33
CA PHE A 59 12.75 -10.86 -3.17
C PHE A 59 12.76 -10.39 -1.72
N TYR A 60 13.92 -9.94 -1.27
CA TYR A 60 14.13 -9.34 0.05
C TYR A 60 15.24 -8.30 -0.03
N VAL A 61 15.32 -7.41 0.96
CA VAL A 61 16.43 -6.46 1.07
C VAL A 61 17.45 -7.01 2.06
N GLY A 62 18.70 -7.12 1.63
CA GLY A 62 19.84 -7.48 2.49
C GLY A 62 20.97 -6.48 2.27
N ASP A 63 21.55 -5.97 3.37
CA ASP A 63 22.61 -4.95 3.33
C ASP A 63 22.21 -3.68 2.55
N GLY A 64 20.91 -3.35 2.57
CA GLY A 64 20.35 -2.21 1.84
C GLY A 64 20.23 -2.41 0.32
N GLN A 65 20.45 -3.62 -0.20
CA GLN A 65 20.31 -3.93 -1.62
C GLN A 65 19.26 -5.02 -1.85
N LEU A 66 18.65 -5.01 -3.04
CA LEU A 66 17.73 -6.06 -3.45
C LEU A 66 18.47 -7.39 -3.65
N LYS A 67 17.96 -8.45 -3.04
CA LYS A 67 18.42 -9.82 -3.16
C LYS A 67 17.25 -10.74 -3.48
N ALA A 68 17.57 -11.90 -4.03
CA ALA A 68 16.60 -12.95 -4.30
C ALA A 68 17.07 -14.27 -3.67
N TYR A 69 16.14 -15.09 -3.15
CA TYR A 69 16.46 -16.44 -2.68
C TYR A 69 16.79 -17.37 -3.85
N GLN A 70 16.10 -17.20 -4.98
CA GLN A 70 16.43 -17.80 -6.26
C GLN A 70 16.58 -16.70 -7.30
N ASP A 71 17.70 -16.65 -7.99
CA ASP A 71 17.91 -15.67 -9.04
C ASP A 71 16.90 -15.95 -10.18
N PRO A 72 16.00 -14.99 -10.50
CA PRO A 72 15.00 -15.16 -11.54
C PRO A 72 15.60 -15.43 -12.93
N ARG A 73 16.86 -15.06 -13.17
CA ARG A 73 17.58 -15.33 -14.43
C ARG A 73 18.08 -16.75 -14.55
N SER A 74 18.28 -17.44 -13.43
CA SER A 74 18.89 -18.78 -13.40
C SER A 74 17.89 -19.87 -13.01
N LEU A 75 16.60 -19.62 -13.21
CA LEU A 75 15.56 -20.61 -12.93
C LEU A 75 15.69 -21.78 -13.92
N PRO A 76 15.66 -23.04 -13.44
CA PRO A 76 15.73 -24.19 -14.32
C PRO A 76 14.48 -24.27 -15.22
N PRO A 77 14.59 -24.92 -16.39
CA PRO A 77 13.43 -25.18 -17.23
C PRO A 77 12.45 -26.11 -16.50
N LEU A 78 11.17 -26.00 -16.84
CA LEU A 78 10.13 -26.88 -16.32
C LEU A 78 10.35 -28.31 -16.80
N SER A 79 10.13 -29.28 -15.91
CA SER A 79 10.33 -30.71 -16.19
C SER A 79 9.31 -31.27 -17.18
N ASN A 80 8.17 -30.57 -17.39
CA ASN A 80 7.06 -30.97 -18.26
C ASN A 80 6.46 -32.35 -17.94
N GLN A 81 6.61 -32.81 -16.70
CA GLN A 81 6.02 -34.05 -16.22
C GLN A 81 4.51 -33.90 -15.96
N THR A 82 3.78 -35.00 -16.14
CA THR A 82 2.35 -35.10 -15.81
C THR A 82 2.14 -36.25 -14.82
N PRO A 83 1.58 -36.00 -13.62
CA PRO A 83 1.15 -34.71 -13.08
C PRO A 83 2.33 -33.76 -12.80
N GLU A 84 2.05 -32.46 -12.76
CA GLU A 84 3.05 -31.43 -12.50
C GLU A 84 3.72 -31.63 -11.12
N THR A 85 5.04 -31.47 -11.08
CA THR A 85 5.82 -31.57 -9.84
C THR A 85 5.72 -30.31 -8.98
N ASP A 86 6.00 -30.41 -7.68
CA ASP A 86 6.09 -29.23 -6.80
C ASP A 86 7.19 -28.26 -7.24
N ALA A 87 8.28 -28.78 -7.81
CA ALA A 87 9.37 -27.97 -8.34
C ALA A 87 8.90 -27.11 -9.52
N ASP A 88 8.17 -27.70 -10.47
CA ASP A 88 7.61 -26.98 -11.61
C ASP A 88 6.61 -25.90 -11.18
N ARG A 89 5.74 -26.21 -10.20
CA ARG A 89 4.82 -25.22 -9.61
C ARG A 89 5.58 -24.04 -9.00
N ARG A 90 6.65 -24.30 -8.25
CA ARG A 90 7.49 -23.25 -7.65
C ARG A 90 8.17 -22.40 -8.71
N ILE A 91 8.73 -23.01 -9.76
CA ILE A 91 9.38 -22.28 -10.87
C ILE A 91 8.36 -21.36 -11.56
N ARG A 92 7.15 -21.85 -11.86
CA ARG A 92 6.09 -21.01 -12.46
C ARG A 92 5.69 -19.85 -11.56
N SER A 93 5.57 -20.09 -10.25
CA SER A 93 5.28 -19.05 -9.27
C SER A 93 6.33 -17.93 -9.32
N LEU A 94 7.62 -18.28 -9.29
CA LEU A 94 8.72 -17.33 -9.41
C LEU A 94 8.73 -16.58 -10.74
N GLN A 95 8.48 -17.28 -11.85
CA GLN A 95 8.38 -16.69 -13.20
C GLN A 95 7.20 -15.71 -13.33
N SER A 96 6.15 -15.88 -12.52
CA SER A 96 4.97 -15.01 -12.52
C SER A 96 5.11 -13.75 -11.67
N MET A 97 6.17 -13.65 -10.87
CA MET A 97 6.44 -12.47 -10.03
C MET A 97 6.95 -11.32 -10.90
N GLN A 98 6.40 -10.13 -10.70
CA GLN A 98 6.82 -8.92 -11.36
C GLN A 98 7.23 -7.88 -10.32
N LEU A 99 8.46 -7.38 -10.43
CA LEU A 99 8.94 -6.25 -9.66
C LEU A 99 8.40 -4.96 -10.26
N ASN A 100 7.89 -4.08 -9.40
CA ASN A 100 7.37 -2.79 -9.78
C ASN A 100 7.94 -1.72 -8.85
N LEU A 101 8.35 -0.61 -9.44
CA LEU A 101 8.73 0.60 -8.72
C LEU A 101 7.57 1.59 -8.76
N PHE A 102 7.16 2.06 -7.59
CA PHE A 102 6.20 3.15 -7.48
C PHE A 102 6.94 4.47 -7.32
N ASP A 103 6.74 5.36 -8.28
CA ASP A 103 7.26 6.72 -8.29
C ASP A 103 6.25 7.65 -7.61
N VAL A 104 6.64 8.22 -6.46
CA VAL A 104 5.75 9.09 -5.68
C VAL A 104 5.60 10.47 -6.30
N SER A 105 6.58 10.92 -7.09
CA SER A 105 6.56 12.22 -7.75
C SER A 105 5.56 12.26 -8.90
N ASP A 106 5.51 11.19 -9.69
CA ASP A 106 4.57 11.00 -10.79
C ASP A 106 3.27 10.29 -10.39
N TRP A 107 3.22 9.77 -9.16
CA TRP A 107 2.12 8.97 -8.61
C TRP A 107 1.75 7.77 -9.49
N LYS A 108 2.76 7.05 -9.97
CA LYS A 108 2.60 5.95 -10.94
C LYS A 108 3.48 4.77 -10.59
N SER A 109 3.00 3.59 -10.95
CA SER A 109 3.80 2.38 -10.92
C SER A 109 4.34 2.05 -12.30
N ARG A 110 5.57 1.52 -12.35
CA ARG A 110 6.18 0.95 -13.54
C ARG A 110 6.88 -0.37 -13.22
N PRO A 111 6.87 -1.35 -14.13
CA PRO A 111 7.73 -2.51 -14.01
C PRO A 111 9.21 -2.10 -13.96
N ILE A 112 10.02 -2.85 -13.21
CA ILE A 112 11.47 -2.71 -13.15
C ILE A 112 12.13 -4.08 -13.26
N SER A 113 13.27 -4.15 -13.96
CA SER A 113 14.03 -5.40 -14.03
C SER A 113 14.67 -5.72 -12.67
N PHE A 114 15.10 -6.97 -12.48
CA PHE A 114 15.82 -7.33 -11.26
C PHE A 114 17.16 -6.57 -11.19
N GLU A 115 17.85 -6.46 -12.32
CA GLU A 115 19.14 -5.78 -12.47
C GLU A 115 19.06 -4.31 -12.09
N ASP A 116 18.13 -3.57 -12.70
CA ASP A 116 17.97 -2.14 -12.43
C ASP A 116 17.56 -1.90 -10.98
N ALA A 117 16.76 -2.80 -10.40
CA ALA A 117 16.39 -2.71 -9.00
C ALA A 117 17.57 -2.99 -8.06
N GLN A 118 18.57 -3.80 -8.45
CA GLN A 118 19.76 -4.02 -7.64
C GLN A 118 20.69 -2.80 -7.56
N GLU A 119 20.57 -1.84 -8.49
CA GLU A 119 21.35 -0.60 -8.48
C GLU A 119 20.86 0.41 -7.43
N LEU A 120 19.64 0.23 -6.94
CA LEU A 120 19.02 1.08 -5.93
C LEU A 120 19.32 0.57 -4.52
N ARG A 121 19.17 1.47 -3.54
CA ARG A 121 19.23 1.13 -2.12
C ARG A 121 17.86 1.18 -1.48
N TYR A 122 17.63 0.27 -0.53
CA TYR A 122 16.32 0.09 0.09
C TYR A 122 16.37 0.02 1.62
N ASP A 123 15.32 0.53 2.25
CA ASP A 123 14.96 0.26 3.63
C ASP A 123 13.80 -0.76 3.68
N PRO A 124 13.99 -1.97 4.27
CA PRO A 124 12.94 -2.98 4.38
C PRO A 124 11.86 -2.67 5.43
N ALA A 125 11.94 -1.53 6.13
CA ALA A 125 10.96 -1.17 7.14
C ALA A 125 9.53 -1.13 6.57
N SER A 126 8.56 -1.58 7.36
CA SER A 126 7.13 -1.49 7.00
C SER A 126 6.61 -0.05 6.95
N VAL A 127 7.38 0.89 7.47
CA VAL A 127 7.11 2.33 7.48
C VAL A 127 8.29 3.02 6.81
N SER A 128 8.00 3.94 5.89
CA SER A 128 9.00 4.72 5.19
C SER A 128 9.80 5.61 6.16
N PRO A 129 11.00 6.09 5.75
CA PRO A 129 11.78 7.03 6.57
C PRO A 129 11.03 8.33 6.91
N ASP A 130 10.07 8.74 6.09
CA ASP A 130 9.21 9.90 6.32
C ASP A 130 7.86 9.56 6.99
N GLY A 131 7.68 8.33 7.44
CA GLY A 131 6.59 7.92 8.34
C GLY A 131 5.29 7.49 7.67
N TYR A 132 5.34 7.05 6.40
CA TYR A 132 4.19 6.50 5.68
C TYR A 132 4.18 4.97 5.70
N SER A 133 3.00 4.38 5.82
CA SER A 133 2.76 2.94 5.67
C SER A 133 1.92 2.65 4.43
N ILE A 134 2.08 1.46 3.85
CA ILE A 134 1.19 0.96 2.80
C ILE A 134 0.25 -0.06 3.40
N GLU A 135 -1.04 0.20 3.29
CA GLU A 135 -2.11 -0.61 3.88
C GLU A 135 -3.16 -0.90 2.80
N ARG A 136 -3.94 -1.97 2.98
CA ARG A 136 -5.23 -2.07 2.27
C ARG A 136 -6.23 -1.23 3.05
N SER A 137 -6.97 -0.36 2.37
CA SER A 137 -8.14 0.26 2.97
C SER A 137 -9.03 -0.87 3.45
N GLN A 138 -9.38 -0.83 4.72
CA GLN A 138 -10.55 -1.58 5.16
C GLN A 138 -11.73 -0.75 4.66
N SER A 139 -12.77 -1.38 4.09
CA SER A 139 -13.98 -0.68 3.65
C SER A 139 -14.82 -0.11 4.81
N ALA A 140 -14.16 0.39 5.86
CA ALA A 140 -14.73 0.92 7.08
C ALA A 140 -14.07 2.25 7.49
N ASP A 141 -13.78 3.14 6.54
CA ASP A 141 -13.58 4.56 6.85
C ASP A 141 -14.97 5.26 6.91
N GLY A 142 -15.79 4.80 7.85
CA GLY A 142 -17.04 5.45 8.22
C GLY A 142 -16.77 6.47 9.31
N PHE A 143 -17.01 7.75 9.02
CA PHE A 143 -16.96 8.85 10.00
C PHE A 143 -18.16 8.84 10.99
N PHE A 144 -18.96 7.76 11.02
CA PHE A 144 -20.14 7.62 11.90
C PHE A 144 -20.30 6.18 12.45
N PRO A 145 -20.67 6.00 13.73
CA PRO A 145 -20.60 4.72 14.45
C PRO A 145 -21.72 3.70 14.14
N PHE A 146 -22.49 3.85 13.07
CA PHE A 146 -23.72 3.06 12.85
C PHE A 146 -23.84 2.32 11.51
N PHE A 147 -22.84 2.40 10.62
CA PHE A 147 -22.87 1.70 9.33
C PHE A 147 -21.64 0.81 9.17
N PHE A 148 -21.73 -0.40 9.72
CA PHE A 148 -20.75 -1.46 9.47
C PHE A 148 -21.31 -2.35 8.34
N ILE A 149 -20.68 -2.29 7.16
CA ILE A 149 -20.87 -3.31 6.13
C ILE A 149 -19.59 -4.13 6.11
N ASP A 150 -19.77 -5.43 6.36
CA ASP A 150 -18.71 -6.42 6.36
C ASP A 150 -18.37 -6.83 4.92
N GLY A 151 -17.08 -7.07 4.65
CA GLY A 151 -16.62 -7.89 3.52
C GLY A 151 -16.35 -7.21 2.18
N GLY A 152 -15.22 -6.53 2.05
CA GLY A 152 -14.62 -6.17 0.75
C GLY A 152 -13.10 -6.13 0.80
N ARG A 153 -12.41 -6.62 -0.25
CA ARG A 153 -10.96 -6.38 -0.44
C ARG A 153 -10.78 -4.91 -0.83
N GLY A 154 -10.43 -4.05 0.12
CA GLY A 154 -10.22 -2.64 -0.20
C GLY A 154 -8.96 -2.38 -1.02
N GLU A 155 -8.93 -1.17 -1.58
CA GLU A 155 -7.84 -0.62 -2.39
C GLU A 155 -6.57 -0.45 -1.58
N PHE A 156 -5.40 -0.40 -2.23
CA PHE A 156 -4.18 -0.02 -1.52
C PHE A 156 -4.14 1.47 -1.29
N VAL A 157 -3.74 1.85 -0.08
CA VAL A 157 -3.56 3.24 0.32
C VAL A 157 -2.18 3.41 0.93
N ILE A 158 -1.59 4.58 0.72
CA ILE A 158 -0.47 5.05 1.53
C ILE A 158 -1.01 5.99 2.61
N ARG A 159 -0.58 5.77 3.85
CA ARG A 159 -1.17 6.39 5.04
C ARG A 159 -0.12 7.00 5.94
N LYS A 160 -0.46 8.14 6.55
CA LYS A 160 0.28 8.74 7.67
C LYS A 160 -0.70 9.44 8.61
N GLY A 161 -0.88 8.89 9.81
CA GLY A 161 -1.87 9.37 10.78
C GLY A 161 -3.30 9.30 10.21
N LEU A 162 -3.97 10.44 10.14
CA LEU A 162 -5.33 10.58 9.58
C LEU A 162 -5.35 10.79 8.07
N GLY A 163 -4.19 11.08 7.44
CA GLY A 163 -4.09 11.24 5.99
C GLY A 163 -3.92 9.88 5.30
N SER A 164 -4.71 9.63 4.27
CA SER A 164 -4.59 8.46 3.40
C SER A 164 -4.81 8.86 1.95
N ARG A 165 -4.15 8.18 1.02
CA ARG A 165 -4.35 8.35 -0.42
C ARG A 165 -4.28 7.02 -1.14
N THR A 166 -5.24 6.76 -2.01
CA THR A 166 -5.26 5.55 -2.84
C THR A 166 -4.06 5.48 -3.79
N LEU A 167 -3.43 4.31 -3.83
CA LEU A 167 -2.36 3.96 -4.75
C LEU A 167 -2.98 3.35 -6.03
N PRO A 168 -2.64 3.86 -7.22
CA PRO A 168 -3.10 3.31 -8.50
C PRO A 168 -2.32 2.04 -8.87
N ILE A 169 -2.36 1.03 -7.99
CA ILE A 169 -1.71 -0.27 -8.17
C ILE A 169 -2.76 -1.37 -8.31
N SER A 170 -2.47 -2.41 -9.10
CA SER A 170 -3.45 -3.45 -9.39
C SER A 170 -3.82 -4.27 -8.15
N ASN A 171 -5.04 -4.82 -8.15
CA ASN A 171 -5.53 -5.70 -7.09
C ASN A 171 -4.80 -7.05 -7.00
N ASP A 172 -3.97 -7.38 -8.01
CA ASP A 172 -3.08 -8.55 -8.07
C ASP A 172 -1.82 -8.40 -7.20
N TYR A 173 -1.72 -7.29 -6.46
CA TYR A 173 -0.79 -7.17 -5.34
C TYR A 173 -1.13 -8.19 -4.26
N TYR A 174 -0.16 -9.07 -4.00
CA TYR A 174 -0.35 -10.27 -3.20
C TYR A 174 -0.91 -9.96 -1.81
N SER A 175 -2.07 -10.52 -1.51
CA SER A 175 -2.73 -10.47 -0.20
C SER A 175 -2.89 -11.88 0.34
N TYR A 176 -2.11 -12.23 1.36
CA TYR A 176 -2.62 -13.12 2.40
C TYR A 176 -1.97 -12.86 3.76
N ARG A 177 -0.69 -12.45 3.83
CA ARG A 177 -0.02 -12.13 5.12
C ARG A 177 1.13 -11.12 5.10
N GLY A 178 1.50 -10.57 3.94
CA GLY A 178 2.58 -9.57 3.84
C GLY A 178 2.25 -8.61 2.73
N SER A 179 2.35 -7.32 3.00
CA SER A 179 2.39 -6.29 1.96
C SER A 179 3.46 -6.71 0.95
N GLY A 180 3.12 -6.91 -0.32
CA GLY A 180 4.09 -7.12 -1.41
C GLY A 180 5.17 -6.04 -1.53
N LEU A 181 5.21 -5.05 -0.62
CA LEU A 181 6.29 -4.13 -0.35
C LEU A 181 7.58 -4.92 -0.05
N VAL A 182 8.60 -4.64 -0.85
CA VAL A 182 9.95 -5.17 -0.66
C VAL A 182 10.78 -4.19 0.17
N GLY A 183 10.64 -2.89 -0.09
CA GLY A 183 11.30 -1.84 0.66
C GLY A 183 11.11 -0.45 0.06
N TRP A 184 11.44 0.57 0.85
CA TRP A 184 11.44 1.98 0.46
C TRP A 184 12.77 2.35 -0.17
N VAL A 185 12.76 3.08 -1.27
CA VAL A 185 13.98 3.58 -1.90
C VAL A 185 14.60 4.63 -0.97
N ILE A 186 15.88 4.44 -0.66
CA ILE A 186 16.70 5.37 0.11
C ILE A 186 17.90 5.79 -0.74
N GLU A 187 18.26 7.07 -0.69
CA GLU A 187 19.49 7.58 -1.31
C GLU A 187 20.73 7.23 -0.44
#